data_AF-A0A4R6BWB5-F1
#
_entry.id   AF-A0A4R6BWB5-F1
#
_cell.length_a   1.000
_cell.length_b   1.000
_cell.length_c   1.000
_cell.angle_alpha   90.00
_cell.angle_beta   90.00
_cell.angle_gamma   90.00
#
_symmetry.space_group_name_H-M   'P 1'
#
loop_
_entity.id
_entity.type
_entity.pdbx_description
1 polymer ?
#
loop_
_entity_poly.entity_id
_entity_poly.type
_entity_poly.pdbx_seq_one_letter_code
_entity_poly.pdbx_strand_id
1 'polypeptide(L)' 'MAIRNLKISDVHEGTGISRTTLMSIASGESQGIQYGTLETLCNYLKIEPYTLFKKKVYQDD' A
#
# COMPACT_ATOMS: atom_id res chain seq x y z
N MET A 1 -8.31 -14.32 4.23
CA MET A 1 -8.18 -13.05 3.47
C MET A 1 -6.73 -12.92 2.99
N ALA A 2 -6.41 -13.42 1.81
CA ALA A 2 -5.04 -13.38 1.28
C ALA A 2 -4.83 -12.11 0.46
N ILE A 3 -4.65 -10.98 1.15
CA ILE A 3 -4.09 -9.80 0.50
C ILE A 3 -2.61 -10.15 0.31
N ARG A 4 -2.30 -10.57 -0.93
CA ARG A 4 -0.99 -10.89 -1.54
C ARG A 4 0.17 -10.84 -0.55
N ASN A 5 0.84 -11.97 -0.35
CA ASN A 5 2.05 -12.15 0.47
C ASN A 5 3.29 -11.39 -0.10
N LEU A 6 3.08 -10.16 -0.58
CA LEU A 6 4.07 -9.22 -1.07
C LEU A 6 4.81 -8.67 0.14
N LYS A 7 6.12 -8.92 0.21
CA LYS A 7 6.94 -8.38 1.29
C LYS A 7 7.21 -6.91 1.02
N ILE A 8 7.38 -6.14 2.08
CA ILE A 8 7.86 -4.74 2.00
C ILE A 8 9.14 -4.66 1.16
N SER A 9 10.00 -5.68 1.24
CA SER A 9 11.22 -5.82 0.44
C SER A 9 10.95 -5.87 -1.07
N ASP A 10 9.96 -6.65 -1.51
CA ASP A 10 9.62 -6.80 -2.93
C ASP A 10 9.04 -5.49 -3.49
N VAL A 11 8.25 -4.78 -2.67
CA VAL A 11 7.70 -3.48 -3.03
C VAL A 11 8.81 -2.42 -3.07
N HIS A 12 9.73 -2.44 -2.12
CA HIS A 12 10.88 -1.53 -2.09
C HIS A 12 11.76 -1.70 -3.34
N GLU A 13 12.08 -2.94 -3.72
CA GLU A 13 12.88 -3.23 -4.91
C GLU A 13 12.16 -2.84 -6.21
N GLY A 14 10.85 -3.06 -6.28
CA GLY A 14 10.06 -2.74 -7.47
C GLY A 14 9.61 -1.28 -7.61
N THR A 15 9.56 -0.51 -6.53
CA THR A 15 9.05 0.87 -6.51
C THR A 15 10.10 1.92 -6.15
N GLY A 16 11.23 1.51 -5.56
CA GLY A 16 12.23 2.43 -5.01
C GLY A 16 11.78 3.17 -3.74
N ILE A 17 10.58 2.93 -3.24
CA ILE A 17 10.07 3.57 -2.02
C ILE A 17 10.80 2.97 -0.81
N SER A 18 11.23 3.83 0.13
CA SER A 18 11.89 3.39 1.36
C SER A 18 11.04 2.39 2.15
N ARG A 19 11.69 1.36 2.70
CA ARG A 19 11.03 0.33 3.54
C ARG A 19 10.29 0.94 4.73
N THR A 20 10.85 2.00 5.31
CA THR A 20 10.24 2.75 6.42
C THR A 20 8.93 3.41 5.98
N THR A 21 8.90 4.08 4.83
CA THR A 21 7.69 4.68 4.26
C THR A 21 6.63 3.62 3.96
N LEU A 22 7.03 2.50 3.35
CA LEU A 22 6.12 1.38 3.08
C LEU A 22 5.57 0.77 4.38
N MET A 23 6.39 0.64 5.43
CA MET A 23 5.96 0.21 6.75
C MET A 23 4.96 1.20 7.35
N SER A 24 5.24 2.49 7.37
CA SER A 24 4.32 3.49 7.92
C SER A 24 2.98 3.52 7.18
N ILE A 25 2.97 3.30 5.86
CA ILE A 25 1.73 3.17 5.08
C ILE A 25 0.98 1.88 5.45
N ALA A 26 1.68 0.74 5.54
CA ALA A 26 1.08 -0.55 5.88
C ALA A 26 0.53 -0.59 7.32
N SER A 27 1.21 0.08 8.25
CA SER A 27 0.77 0.24 9.66
C SER A 27 -0.32 1.30 9.83
N GLY A 28 -0.64 2.08 8.79
CA GLY A 28 -1.60 3.19 8.88
C GLY A 28 -1.10 4.40 9.68
N GLU A 29 0.20 4.46 9.96
CA GLU A 29 0.85 5.57 10.67
C GLU A 29 1.19 6.75 9.73
N SER A 30 1.09 6.55 8.42
CA SER A 30 1.31 7.62 7.45
C SER A 30 0.21 8.69 7.53
N GLN A 31 0.59 9.91 7.89
CA GLN A 31 -0.31 11.09 7.90
C GLN A 31 -0.76 11.52 6.49
N GLY A 32 -0.15 10.96 5.45
CA GLY A 32 -0.48 11.21 4.05
C GLY A 32 0.50 10.46 3.14
N ILE A 33 0.08 10.23 1.89
CA ILE A 33 0.91 9.66 0.83
C ILE A 33 1.00 10.65 -0.32
N GLN A 34 2.20 10.84 -0.87
CA GLN A 34 2.37 11.69 -2.05
C GLN A 34 1.74 11.02 -3.27
N TYR A 35 1.14 11.81 -4.16
CA TYR A 35 0.49 11.29 -5.37
C TYR A 35 1.44 10.42 -6.21
N GLY A 36 2.69 10.85 -6.42
CA GLY A 36 3.68 10.05 -7.17
C GLY A 36 4.00 8.70 -6.51
N THR A 37 4.03 8.64 -5.18
CA THR A 37 4.22 7.39 -4.42
C THR A 37 3.01 6.48 -4.57
N LEU A 38 1.80 7.04 -4.46
CA LEU A 38 0.55 6.32 -4.67
C LEU A 38 0.48 5.73 -6.08
N GLU A 39 0.76 6.54 -7.10
CA GLU A 39 0.74 6.12 -8.51
C GLU A 39 1.75 4.99 -8.77
N THR A 40 2.98 5.14 -8.27
CA THR A 40 4.02 4.10 -8.37
C THR A 40 3.58 2.80 -7.70
N LEU A 41 3.00 2.90 -6.49
CA LEU A 41 2.50 1.74 -5.76
C LEU A 41 1.33 1.06 -6.51
N CYS A 42 0.39 1.84 -7.04
CA CYS A 42 -0.75 1.34 -7.82
C CYS A 42 -0.28 0.65 -9.11
N ASN A 43 0.65 1.25 -9.83
CA ASN A 43 1.25 0.70 -11.05
C ASN A 43 1.99 -0.61 -10.77
N TYR A 44 2.81 -0.64 -9.72
CA TYR A 44 3.55 -1.84 -9.33
C TYR A 44 2.63 -2.97 -8.89
N LEU A 45 1.64 -2.64 -8.06
CA LEU A 45 0.65 -3.60 -7.59
C LEU A 45 -0.36 -3.98 -8.68
N LYS A 46 -0.39 -3.26 -9.82
CA LYS A 46 -1.40 -3.40 -10.88
C LYS A 46 -2.82 -3.32 -10.32
N ILE A 47 -3.04 -2.38 -9.42
CA ILE A 47 -4.35 -2.12 -8.81
C ILE A 47 -4.76 -0.69 -9.10
N GLU A 48 -6.06 -0.46 -9.11
CA GLU A 48 -6.59 0.90 -9.22
C GLU A 48 -6.55 1.59 -7.85
N PRO A 49 -6.24 2.90 -7.80
CA PRO A 49 -6.03 3.64 -6.55
C PRO A 49 -7.22 3.57 -5.60
N TYR A 50 -8.46 3.51 -6.11
CA TYR A 50 -9.65 3.37 -5.27
C TYR A 50 -9.66 2.07 -4.43
N THR A 51 -8.93 1.03 -4.86
CA THR A 51 -8.83 -0.24 -4.13
C THR A 51 -8.09 -0.05 -2.80
N LEU A 52 -7.18 0.92 -2.71
CA LEU A 52 -6.46 1.27 -1.48
C LEU A 52 -7.34 2.05 -0.49
N PHE A 53 -8.34 2.78 -0.98
CA PHE A 53 -9.26 3.58 -0.16
C PHE A 53 -10.54 2.83 0.24
N LYS A 54 -10.63 1.52 -0.05
CA LYS A 54 -11.77 0.71 0.39
C LYS A 54 -11.74 0.59 1.91
N LYS A 55 -12.51 1.43 2.59
CA LYS A 55 -12.79 1.34 4.03
C LYS A 55 -13.11 -0.11 4.36
N LYS A 56 -12.43 -0.71 5.34
CA LYS A 56 -12.93 -1.93 5.99
C LYS A 56 -14.27 -1.53 6.61
N VAL A 57 -15.36 -1.79 5.89
CA VAL A 57 -16.67 -1.92 6.53
C VAL A 57 -16.45 -3.04 7.54
N TYR A 58 -16.57 -2.70 8.83
CA TYR A 58 -16.61 -3.68 9.90
C TYR A 58 -17.63 -4.74 9.50
N GLN A 59 -17.16 -5.96 9.29
CA GLN A 59 -18.04 -7.11 9.24
C GLN A 59 -18.21 -7.50 10.71
N ASP A 60 -19.28 -6.98 11.31
CA ASP A 60 -19.89 -7.56 12.51
C ASP A 60 -20.08 -9.07 12.23
N ASP A 61 -19.40 -9.89 13.02
CA ASP A 61 -19.81 -11.24 13.42
C ASP A 61 -19.49 -11.38 14.91
#